data_AF-A0A431LFI6-F1
#
_entry.id   AF-A0A431LFI6-F1
#
_cell.length_a   1.000
_cell.length_b   1.000
_cell.length_c   1.000
_cell.angle_alpha   90.00
_cell.angle_beta   90.00
_cell.angle_gamma   90.00
#
_symmetry.space_group_name_H-M   'P 1'
#
loop_
_entity.id
_entity.type
_entity.pdbx_description
1 polymer ?
#
loop_
_entity_poly.entity_id
_entity_poly.type
_entity_poly.pdbx_seq_one_letter_code
_entity_poly.pdbx_strand_id
1 'polypeptide(L)'
;MSVETQPIKSAKPDVHEHQGNRNHDSAAGSLSSSVWDSMKTANLPKTSQSAGEFLMFSSPFLDSKTGTVNARLEPISPAQSSSVKGQEAVKTRKNPDGGHTDTGSGANGSTEVSTYDPSGKLVFKRTDNRDGTYSEWKVDANGHVSIREKGSDGSLRVRDEYPNGNFKEQTTYKDGKKSSISHFADNNGGYVDDKINRDGSETLSHFDQDGTLVFKYAKNSDGSFSQRKLNTADGSIVFHDEKADGSYTESKVDKSGTWKTTHTVNKRDGSSETKNYDPSGKLVKERQEKKNHSFKETTYDADGNKTVHEQDAKGDYAEQFFNSKGERISPTIAVVKASPEFVQQVKDEIARLPESVRKLLAKNDSVIAIAGKMSDVDPAQAKERPRGYEKGETGDDSGGSEQQLIGKNGKKLELAIIAEKTRSGLTDDIEGTVRHEVGHMIDHMLNDYSHSAVFKAAFDQDVAKMSKETKESEKYFLQKGNHGKDGREEAFAEVVRAVTGDPTEARNAEVLKQFPKLAELIKKRLGELN
;
A
#
# COMPACT_ATOMS: atom_id res chain seq x y z
N MET A 1 -7.99 66.96 -71.90
CA MET A 1 -7.19 65.89 -71.28
C MET A 1 -6.49 66.49 -70.08
N SER A 2 -6.58 65.79 -68.95
CA SER A 2 -5.92 66.02 -67.65
C SER A 2 -6.40 67.23 -66.84
N VAL A 3 -7.09 66.88 -65.75
CA VAL A 3 -7.81 67.75 -64.81
C VAL A 3 -6.89 68.18 -63.67
N GLU A 4 -7.07 69.45 -63.32
CA GLU A 4 -6.37 70.29 -62.35
C GLU A 4 -6.72 69.91 -60.91
N THR A 5 -5.72 69.79 -60.03
CA THR A 5 -5.89 69.56 -58.59
C THR A 5 -5.53 70.82 -57.81
N GLN A 6 -6.49 71.31 -57.00
CA GLN A 6 -6.24 72.29 -55.93
C GLN A 6 -6.41 71.65 -54.54
N PRO A 7 -5.66 72.13 -53.52
CA PRO A 7 -5.59 71.48 -52.20
C PRO A 7 -6.63 72.02 -51.22
N ILE A 8 -7.24 71.10 -50.44
CA ILE A 8 -8.15 71.42 -49.33
C ILE A 8 -7.43 71.26 -48.00
N LYS A 9 -7.69 72.24 -47.13
CA LYS A 9 -7.09 72.50 -45.81
C LYS A 9 -7.33 71.38 -44.79
N SER A 10 -6.31 71.19 -43.95
CA SER A 10 -6.27 70.33 -42.77
C SER A 10 -7.19 70.83 -41.63
N ALA A 11 -8.01 69.94 -41.10
CA ALA A 11 -8.63 70.06 -39.79
C ALA A 11 -8.19 68.88 -38.91
N LYS A 12 -7.79 69.20 -37.67
CA LYS A 12 -7.35 68.27 -36.62
C LYS A 12 -8.47 67.31 -36.23
N PRO A 13 -8.16 66.04 -35.88
CA PRO A 13 -9.00 65.26 -35.01
C PRO A 13 -8.43 65.17 -33.59
N ASP A 14 -9.38 65.18 -32.65
CA ASP A 14 -9.23 65.10 -31.21
C ASP A 14 -8.51 63.84 -30.72
N VAL A 15 -7.75 64.04 -29.65
CA VAL A 15 -7.03 63.02 -28.89
C VAL A 15 -8.03 62.34 -27.96
N HIS A 16 -8.46 61.12 -28.31
CA HIS A 16 -9.11 60.21 -27.37
C HIS A 16 -8.07 59.27 -26.73
N GLU A 17 -7.81 59.60 -25.46
CA GLU A 17 -7.60 58.75 -24.29
C GLU A 17 -7.29 57.25 -24.50
N HIS A 18 -6.18 56.86 -23.89
CA HIS A 18 -5.56 55.53 -23.90
C HIS A 18 -6.50 54.39 -23.46
N GLN A 19 -6.55 53.36 -24.31
CA GLN A 19 -7.04 52.02 -24.00
C GLN A 19 -6.23 51.38 -22.87
N GLY A 20 -6.89 51.13 -21.73
CA GLY A 20 -6.43 50.22 -20.70
C GLY A 20 -6.71 48.78 -21.10
N ASN A 21 -5.73 48.12 -21.70
CA ASN A 21 -5.70 46.68 -21.93
C ASN A 21 -5.57 45.99 -20.55
N ARG A 22 -6.66 45.47 -19.99
CA ARG A 22 -6.60 44.62 -18.79
C ARG A 22 -6.39 43.18 -19.23
N ASN A 23 -5.14 42.75 -19.18
CA ASN A 23 -4.81 41.36 -18.94
C ASN A 23 -5.49 40.95 -17.64
N HIS A 24 -6.32 39.91 -17.70
CA HIS A 24 -6.71 39.12 -16.55
C HIS A 24 -5.48 38.31 -16.09
N ASP A 25 -4.51 39.00 -15.50
CA ASP A 25 -3.60 38.39 -14.53
C ASP A 25 -4.32 38.49 -13.18
N SER A 26 -5.38 37.68 -12.99
CA SER A 26 -5.79 37.34 -11.63
C SER A 26 -4.61 36.60 -11.02
N ALA A 27 -4.03 37.19 -9.97
CA ALA A 27 -2.99 36.55 -9.18
C ALA A 27 -3.44 35.11 -8.89
N ALA A 28 -2.67 34.14 -9.39
CA ALA A 28 -2.95 32.73 -9.21
C ALA A 28 -3.21 32.47 -7.72
N GLY A 29 -4.50 32.38 -7.35
CA GLY A 29 -4.93 32.00 -6.02
C GLY A 29 -4.28 30.66 -5.75
N SER A 30 -3.43 30.60 -4.74
CA SER A 30 -2.77 29.35 -4.39
C SER A 30 -3.86 28.44 -3.82
N LEU A 31 -4.45 27.58 -4.67
CA LEU A 31 -5.15 26.39 -4.21
C LEU A 31 -4.26 25.70 -3.17
N SER A 32 -4.85 25.02 -2.19
CA SER A 32 -4.07 24.32 -1.19
C SER A 32 -2.98 23.47 -1.87
N SER A 33 -1.75 23.52 -1.34
CA SER A 33 -0.61 22.85 -1.97
C SER A 33 -0.86 21.35 -2.18
N SER A 34 -1.75 20.74 -1.38
CA SER A 34 -2.18 19.35 -1.45
C SER A 34 -3.04 19.05 -2.67
N VAL A 35 -4.04 19.88 -3.01
CA VAL A 35 -4.82 19.75 -4.25
C VAL A 35 -3.89 19.87 -5.46
N TRP A 36 -2.98 20.85 -5.45
CA TRP A 36 -1.96 20.98 -6.49
C TRP A 36 -0.99 19.80 -6.54
N ASP A 37 -0.57 19.23 -5.40
CA ASP A 37 0.36 18.11 -5.35
C ASP A 37 -0.28 16.82 -5.86
N SER A 38 -1.55 16.56 -5.54
CA SER A 38 -2.33 15.46 -6.12
C SER A 38 -2.61 15.66 -7.62
N MET A 39 -2.66 16.91 -8.10
CA MET A 39 -2.70 17.23 -9.54
C MET A 39 -1.35 17.04 -10.25
N LYS A 40 -0.20 16.98 -9.53
CA LYS A 40 1.16 16.92 -10.12
C LYS A 40 1.61 15.52 -10.55
N THR A 41 0.98 14.44 -10.08
CA THR A 41 1.47 13.06 -10.29
C THR A 41 1.05 12.43 -11.63
N ALA A 42 0.39 13.18 -12.52
CA ALA A 42 -0.11 12.74 -13.83
C ALA A 42 0.97 12.45 -14.92
N ASN A 43 2.22 12.16 -14.54
CA ASN A 43 3.21 11.64 -15.48
C ASN A 43 3.21 10.10 -15.46
N LEU A 44 2.78 9.53 -16.60
CA LEU A 44 2.78 8.10 -16.91
C LEU A 44 4.14 7.43 -16.57
N PRO A 45 4.15 6.25 -15.93
CA PRO A 45 5.34 5.41 -15.96
C PRO A 45 5.51 4.84 -17.37
N LYS A 46 6.65 5.12 -18.01
CA LYS A 46 7.13 4.33 -19.14
C LYS A 46 7.38 2.91 -18.63
N THR A 47 6.57 1.96 -19.08
CA THR A 47 6.75 0.54 -18.80
C THR A 47 8.03 0.05 -19.50
N SER A 48 9.09 -0.18 -18.73
CA SER A 48 10.15 -1.11 -19.14
C SER A 48 9.91 -2.42 -18.39
N GLN A 49 9.43 -3.42 -19.11
CA GLN A 49 9.52 -4.82 -18.69
C GLN A 49 11.00 -5.17 -18.52
N SER A 50 11.40 -5.59 -17.32
CA SER A 50 12.56 -6.46 -17.16
C SER A 50 12.11 -7.68 -16.37
N ALA A 51 11.99 -8.80 -17.09
CA ALA A 51 11.86 -10.12 -16.51
C ALA A 51 13.10 -10.38 -15.64
N GLY A 52 12.90 -10.43 -14.32
CA GLY A 52 13.88 -10.94 -13.37
C GLY A 52 13.61 -12.42 -13.17
N GLU A 53 14.44 -13.28 -13.76
CA GLU A 53 14.50 -14.71 -13.46
C GLU A 53 14.76 -14.90 -11.97
N PHE A 54 13.81 -15.54 -11.28
CA PHE A 54 13.93 -15.88 -9.87
C PHE A 54 14.59 -17.26 -9.77
N LEU A 55 15.85 -17.28 -9.34
CA LEU A 55 16.60 -18.50 -9.07
C LEU A 55 15.96 -19.27 -7.91
N MET A 56 15.41 -20.44 -8.22
CA MET A 56 15.00 -21.43 -7.22
C MET A 56 16.25 -22.02 -6.57
N PHE A 57 16.47 -21.74 -5.29
CA PHE A 57 17.39 -22.51 -4.47
C PHE A 57 16.65 -23.74 -3.94
N SER A 58 16.99 -24.91 -4.51
CA SER A 58 16.61 -26.21 -3.99
C SER A 58 17.38 -26.49 -2.69
N SER A 59 16.68 -26.57 -1.56
CA SER A 59 17.23 -27.12 -0.32
C SER A 59 17.35 -28.65 -0.44
N PRO A 60 18.44 -29.27 0.04
CA PRO A 60 18.55 -30.72 0.04
C PRO A 60 17.67 -31.35 1.14
N PHE A 61 16.96 -32.39 0.72
CA PHE A 61 16.26 -33.38 1.54
C PHE A 61 17.15 -33.90 2.68
N LEU A 62 16.63 -33.92 3.91
CA LEU A 62 17.06 -34.89 4.92
C LEU A 62 16.15 -36.12 4.81
N ASP A 63 16.75 -37.25 4.46
CA ASP A 63 16.12 -38.57 4.50
C ASP A 63 16.05 -39.06 5.96
N SER A 64 14.83 -39.19 6.46
CA SER A 64 14.51 -39.75 7.76
C SER A 64 14.20 -41.25 7.62
N LYS A 65 15.22 -42.11 7.56
CA LYS A 65 15.01 -43.56 7.70
C LYS A 65 16.07 -44.24 8.57
N THR A 66 15.54 -45.02 9.51
CA THR A 66 16.16 -46.00 10.42
C THR A 66 16.92 -45.45 11.63
N GLY A 67 16.17 -44.83 12.55
CA GLY A 67 16.51 -44.85 13.96
C GLY A 67 16.44 -46.27 14.50
N THR A 68 17.57 -46.98 14.52
CA THR A 68 17.79 -48.18 15.34
C THR A 68 19.28 -48.45 15.45
N VAL A 69 19.87 -48.06 16.57
CA VAL A 69 21.20 -48.53 16.98
C VAL A 69 20.98 -49.78 17.82
N ASN A 70 21.12 -50.96 17.21
CA ASN A 70 21.20 -52.23 17.94
C ASN A 70 22.60 -52.37 18.54
N ALA A 71 22.79 -51.91 19.79
CA ALA A 71 23.95 -52.27 20.58
C ALA A 71 23.74 -53.69 21.14
N ARG A 72 24.28 -54.69 20.45
CA ARG A 72 24.37 -56.07 20.93
C ARG A 72 25.38 -56.13 22.07
N LEU A 73 24.89 -56.26 23.31
CA LEU A 73 25.70 -56.60 24.47
C LEU A 73 26.04 -58.10 24.43
N GLU A 74 27.31 -58.43 24.20
CA GLU A 74 27.83 -59.78 24.45
C GLU A 74 28.19 -59.90 25.95
N PRO A 75 27.89 -61.04 26.61
CA PRO A 75 28.23 -61.24 28.02
C PRO A 75 29.74 -61.45 28.21
N ILE A 76 30.34 -60.70 29.12
CA ILE A 76 31.73 -60.90 29.55
C ILE A 76 31.78 -62.03 30.58
N SER A 77 32.47 -63.12 30.23
CA SER A 77 32.93 -64.16 31.19
C SER A 77 34.21 -63.72 31.90
N PRO A 78 34.50 -64.24 33.11
CA PRO A 78 35.50 -63.67 34.00
C PRO A 78 36.95 -63.85 33.51
N ALA A 79 37.76 -62.87 33.87
CA ALA A 79 39.12 -62.61 33.40
C ALA A 79 40.08 -63.81 33.46
N GLN A 80 40.77 -64.06 32.34
CA GLN A 80 42.12 -64.61 32.33
C GLN A 80 43.10 -63.46 32.08
N SER A 81 44.07 -63.27 32.98
CA SER A 81 45.13 -62.27 32.82
C SER A 81 46.09 -62.72 31.72
N SER A 82 46.16 -61.98 30.61
CA SER A 82 47.25 -62.10 29.64
C SER A 82 48.08 -60.82 29.69
N SER A 83 49.30 -60.95 30.22
CA SER A 83 50.28 -59.86 30.27
C SER A 83 50.91 -59.67 28.90
N VAL A 84 50.47 -58.66 28.15
CA VAL A 84 51.22 -58.11 27.01
C VAL A 84 52.22 -57.09 27.57
N LYS A 85 53.51 -57.22 27.24
CA LYS A 85 54.57 -56.29 27.64
C LYS A 85 54.19 -54.85 27.25
N GLY A 86 53.94 -53.99 28.23
CA GLY A 86 53.68 -52.55 28.05
C GLY A 86 52.35 -52.04 28.59
N GLN A 87 51.43 -52.90 29.04
CA GLN A 87 50.21 -52.49 29.76
C GLN A 87 50.43 -52.55 31.27
N GLU A 88 50.26 -51.42 31.97
CA GLU A 88 50.21 -51.42 33.44
C GLU A 88 48.91 -52.09 33.91
N ALA A 89 48.99 -52.83 35.01
CA ALA A 89 47.86 -53.58 35.56
C ALA A 89 46.69 -52.66 35.96
N VAL A 90 45.45 -53.08 35.63
CA VAL A 90 44.22 -52.44 36.11
C VAL A 90 44.16 -52.58 37.64
N LYS A 91 43.98 -51.45 38.34
CA LYS A 91 43.80 -51.40 39.80
C LYS A 91 42.31 -51.26 40.12
N THR A 92 41.77 -52.25 40.83
CA THR A 92 40.38 -52.23 41.29
C THR A 92 40.29 -51.84 42.76
N ARG A 93 39.41 -50.90 43.10
CA ARG A 93 39.09 -50.46 44.46
C ARG A 93 37.60 -50.67 44.73
N LYS A 94 37.25 -51.36 45.82
CA LYS A 94 35.86 -51.43 46.28
C LYS A 94 35.40 -50.10 46.88
N ASN A 95 34.19 -49.69 46.56
CA ASN A 95 33.58 -48.45 47.05
C ASN A 95 32.73 -48.74 48.31
N PRO A 96 32.52 -47.74 49.21
CA PRO A 96 31.72 -47.92 50.42
C PRO A 96 30.25 -48.29 50.19
N ASP A 97 29.72 -47.96 49.01
CA ASP A 97 28.34 -48.25 48.59
C ASP A 97 28.14 -49.68 48.07
N GLY A 98 29.21 -50.48 47.98
CA GLY A 98 29.19 -51.84 47.43
C GLY A 98 29.56 -51.93 45.95
N GLY A 99 29.76 -50.80 45.27
CA GLY A 99 30.30 -50.73 43.91
C GLY A 99 31.82 -50.93 43.86
N HIS A 100 32.42 -50.68 42.69
CA HIS A 100 33.87 -50.67 42.52
C HIS A 100 34.34 -49.64 41.50
N THR A 101 35.61 -49.26 41.59
CA THR A 101 36.30 -48.36 40.67
C THR A 101 37.54 -49.02 40.14
N ASP A 102 37.67 -49.08 38.82
CA ASP A 102 38.84 -49.55 38.09
C ASP A 102 39.64 -48.36 37.58
N THR A 103 40.97 -48.46 37.67
CA THR A 103 41.91 -47.47 37.11
C THR A 103 42.99 -48.20 36.32
N GLY A 104 43.14 -47.85 35.05
CA GLY A 104 44.15 -48.42 34.15
C GLY A 104 44.96 -47.36 33.41
N SER A 105 46.22 -47.66 33.10
CA SER A 105 47.08 -46.83 32.26
C SER A 105 47.23 -47.47 30.88
N GLY A 106 46.97 -46.72 29.81
CA GLY A 106 47.20 -47.15 28.44
C GLY A 106 48.68 -47.11 28.06
N ALA A 107 49.09 -47.94 27.09
CA ALA A 107 50.47 -47.98 26.58
C ALA A 107 50.92 -46.64 25.94
N ASN A 108 49.98 -45.78 25.56
CA ASN A 108 50.17 -44.43 25.03
C ASN A 108 50.26 -43.35 26.13
N GLY A 109 50.20 -43.73 27.41
CA GLY A 109 50.21 -42.82 28.55
C GLY A 109 48.87 -42.17 28.86
N SER A 110 47.75 -42.68 28.31
CA SER A 110 46.41 -42.30 28.79
C SER A 110 46.09 -42.96 30.12
N THR A 111 45.18 -42.38 30.89
CA THR A 111 44.61 -42.97 32.11
C THR A 111 43.11 -43.13 31.93
N GLU A 112 42.58 -44.33 32.17
CA GLU A 112 41.15 -44.61 32.20
C GLU A 112 40.69 -44.92 33.62
N VAL A 113 39.59 -44.29 34.05
CA VAL A 113 38.91 -44.53 35.33
C VAL A 113 37.47 -44.93 35.02
N SER A 114 37.03 -46.09 35.53
CA SER A 114 35.67 -46.60 35.36
C SER A 114 35.06 -46.94 36.72
N THR A 115 33.87 -46.46 37.03
CA THR A 115 33.16 -46.76 38.29
C THR A 115 31.85 -47.47 37.99
N TYR A 116 31.58 -48.52 38.75
CA TYR A 116 30.40 -49.37 38.65
C TYR A 116 29.61 -49.30 39.95
N ASP A 117 28.28 -49.30 39.82
CA ASP A 117 27.36 -49.39 40.95
C ASP A 117 27.33 -50.81 41.56
N PRO A 118 26.61 -51.05 42.67
CA PRO A 118 26.54 -52.37 43.31
C PRO A 118 25.91 -53.47 42.43
N SER A 119 25.17 -53.10 41.37
CA SER A 119 24.61 -54.05 40.40
C SER A 119 25.60 -54.42 39.29
N GLY A 120 26.75 -53.75 39.24
CA GLY A 120 27.77 -53.91 38.20
C GLY A 120 27.52 -53.04 36.96
N LYS A 121 26.59 -52.09 37.01
CA LYS A 121 26.35 -51.16 35.89
C LYS A 121 27.37 -50.03 35.94
N LEU A 122 27.94 -49.68 34.79
CA LEU A 122 28.85 -48.54 34.66
C LEU A 122 28.09 -47.23 34.94
N VAL A 123 28.59 -46.42 35.87
CA VAL A 123 28.00 -45.11 36.26
C VAL A 123 28.95 -43.93 36.04
N PHE A 124 30.23 -44.20 35.82
CA PHE A 124 31.22 -43.20 35.47
C PHE A 124 32.33 -43.82 34.64
N LYS A 125 32.78 -43.12 33.60
CA LYS A 125 33.98 -43.45 32.83
C LYS A 125 34.69 -42.17 32.43
N ARG A 126 36.00 -42.10 32.65
CA ARG A 126 36.83 -40.99 32.24
C ARG A 126 38.12 -41.48 31.61
N THR A 127 38.51 -40.89 30.48
CA THR A 127 39.78 -41.15 29.81
C THR A 127 40.53 -39.83 29.71
N ASP A 128 41.67 -39.70 30.39
CA ASP A 128 42.57 -38.56 30.29
C ASP A 128 43.75 -38.94 29.37
N ASN A 129 43.98 -38.15 28.33
CA ASN A 129 45.08 -38.36 27.38
C ASN A 129 46.30 -37.51 27.76
N ARG A 130 47.48 -37.95 27.33
CA ARG A 130 48.75 -37.27 27.61
C ARG A 130 48.82 -35.83 27.05
N ASP A 131 48.10 -35.56 25.97
CA ASP A 131 48.03 -34.24 25.32
C ASP A 131 47.10 -33.24 26.06
N GLY A 132 46.51 -33.65 27.18
CA GLY A 132 45.62 -32.82 27.99
C GLY A 132 44.17 -32.78 27.49
N THR A 133 43.83 -33.59 26.49
CA THR A 133 42.45 -33.92 26.12
C THR A 133 41.85 -34.95 27.07
N TYR A 134 40.53 -34.94 27.22
CA TYR A 134 39.84 -35.98 27.98
C TYR A 134 38.42 -36.22 27.46
N SER A 135 37.88 -37.40 27.75
CA SER A 135 36.45 -37.71 27.66
C SER A 135 35.96 -38.20 29.02
N GLU A 136 34.79 -37.74 29.45
CA GLU A 136 34.14 -38.10 30.69
C GLU A 136 32.68 -38.43 30.39
N TRP A 137 32.18 -39.52 30.96
CA TRP A 137 30.81 -40.01 30.84
C TRP A 137 30.33 -40.36 32.24
N LYS A 138 29.15 -39.87 32.62
CA LYS A 138 28.58 -40.07 33.96
C LYS A 138 27.08 -40.30 33.88
N VAL A 139 26.57 -41.23 34.67
CA VAL A 139 25.14 -41.50 34.84
C VAL A 139 24.76 -41.28 36.29
N ASP A 140 23.71 -40.51 36.55
CA ASP A 140 23.16 -40.34 37.89
C ASP A 140 22.06 -41.35 38.21
N ALA A 141 21.57 -41.32 39.46
CA ALA A 141 20.53 -42.24 39.94
C ALA A 141 19.20 -42.12 39.19
N ASN A 142 18.95 -40.99 38.52
CA ASN A 142 17.73 -40.76 37.74
C ASN A 142 17.90 -41.21 36.28
N GLY A 143 19.07 -41.73 35.89
CA GLY A 143 19.37 -42.16 34.52
C GLY A 143 19.75 -41.02 33.58
N HIS A 144 19.99 -39.82 34.10
CA HIS A 144 20.51 -38.71 33.30
C HIS A 144 22.01 -38.92 33.03
N VAL A 145 22.41 -38.75 31.76
CA VAL A 145 23.75 -39.01 31.25
C VAL A 145 24.43 -37.68 30.95
N SER A 146 25.62 -37.45 31.51
CA SER A 146 26.45 -36.28 31.19
C SER A 146 27.74 -36.74 30.53
N ILE A 147 28.05 -36.17 29.36
CA ILE A 147 29.24 -36.43 28.56
C ILE A 147 30.03 -35.13 28.47
N ARG A 148 31.32 -35.16 28.79
CA ARG A 148 32.22 -34.01 28.69
C ARG A 148 33.47 -34.38 27.91
N GLU A 149 33.79 -33.60 26.89
CA GLU A 149 34.94 -33.85 26.01
C GLU A 149 35.76 -32.58 25.88
N LYS A 150 37.06 -32.65 26.20
CA LYS A 150 38.00 -31.55 25.99
C LYS A 150 38.88 -31.86 24.78
N GLY A 151 38.75 -31.05 23.73
CA GLY A 151 39.53 -31.16 22.50
C GLY A 151 40.96 -30.63 22.64
N SER A 152 41.83 -31.06 21.72
CA SER A 152 43.23 -30.60 21.67
C SER A 152 43.36 -29.13 21.27
N ASP A 153 42.32 -28.58 20.64
CA ASP A 153 42.18 -27.15 20.34
C ASP A 153 41.78 -26.30 21.57
N GLY A 154 41.53 -26.94 22.72
CA GLY A 154 41.11 -26.31 23.96
C GLY A 154 39.60 -26.08 24.06
N SER A 155 38.80 -26.57 23.11
CA SER A 155 37.34 -26.55 23.22
C SER A 155 36.84 -27.55 24.27
N LEU A 156 35.72 -27.25 24.91
CA LEU A 156 35.02 -28.12 25.86
C LEU A 156 33.59 -28.34 25.37
N ARG A 157 33.27 -29.57 25.00
CA ARG A 157 31.92 -30.02 24.66
C ARG A 157 31.29 -30.69 25.88
N VAL A 158 30.05 -30.34 26.19
CA VAL A 158 29.23 -30.94 27.25
C VAL A 158 27.90 -31.34 26.66
N ARG A 159 27.47 -32.58 26.87
CA ARG A 159 26.19 -33.11 26.43
C ARG A 159 25.48 -33.79 27.59
N ASP A 160 24.29 -33.31 27.90
CA ASP A 160 23.42 -33.83 28.94
C ASP A 160 22.20 -34.48 28.26
N GLU A 161 21.96 -35.76 28.52
CA GLU A 161 20.84 -36.55 27.99
C GLU A 161 19.94 -37.02 29.12
N TYR A 162 18.63 -36.85 28.97
CA TYR A 162 17.63 -37.21 29.96
C TYR A 162 16.91 -38.51 29.56
N PRO A 163 16.38 -39.28 30.53
CA PRO A 163 15.69 -40.55 30.26
C PRO A 163 14.50 -40.45 29.31
N ASN A 164 13.89 -39.27 29.20
CA ASN A 164 12.75 -39.00 28.32
C ASN A 164 13.17 -38.67 26.87
N GLY A 165 14.46 -38.77 26.53
CA GLY A 165 14.98 -38.46 25.20
C GLY A 165 15.34 -36.98 25.00
N ASN A 166 15.05 -36.11 25.96
CA ASN A 166 15.51 -34.73 25.90
C ASN A 166 17.03 -34.68 25.99
N PHE A 167 17.65 -33.71 25.31
CA PHE A 167 19.08 -33.48 25.45
C PHE A 167 19.45 -32.01 25.27
N LYS A 168 20.62 -31.66 25.81
CA LYS A 168 21.29 -30.39 25.57
C LYS A 168 22.77 -30.62 25.36
N GLU A 169 23.30 -30.11 24.27
CA GLU A 169 24.71 -30.12 23.93
C GLU A 169 25.22 -28.68 23.84
N GLN A 170 26.38 -28.39 24.42
CA GLN A 170 27.04 -27.09 24.35
C GLN A 170 28.54 -27.28 24.12
N THR A 171 29.11 -26.54 23.17
CA THR A 171 30.56 -26.44 22.98
C THR A 171 31.03 -25.05 23.37
N THR A 172 32.01 -24.97 24.26
CA THR A 172 32.71 -23.73 24.63
C THR A 172 34.08 -23.75 23.97
N TYR A 173 34.35 -22.80 23.09
CA TYR A 173 35.61 -22.71 22.36
C TYR A 173 36.68 -21.98 23.17
N LYS A 174 37.95 -22.11 22.75
CA LYS A 174 39.10 -21.46 23.40
C LYS A 174 38.97 -19.93 23.49
N ASP A 175 38.25 -19.31 22.55
CA ASP A 175 37.97 -17.87 22.54
C ASP A 175 36.80 -17.46 23.46
N GLY A 176 36.22 -18.40 24.21
CA GLY A 176 35.08 -18.17 25.09
C GLY A 176 33.73 -18.14 24.38
N LYS A 177 33.68 -18.18 23.04
CA LYS A 177 32.43 -18.29 22.29
C LYS A 177 31.79 -19.66 22.54
N LYS A 178 30.47 -19.75 22.34
CA LYS A 178 29.69 -20.95 22.59
C LYS A 178 28.83 -21.31 21.38
N SER A 179 28.58 -22.59 21.20
CA SER A 179 27.50 -23.12 20.37
C SER A 179 26.69 -24.12 21.19
N SER A 180 25.43 -24.32 20.86
CA SER A 180 24.57 -25.30 21.51
C SER A 180 23.54 -25.89 20.55
N ILE A 181 23.11 -27.12 20.86
CA ILE A 181 21.97 -27.79 20.24
C ILE A 181 21.17 -28.43 21.36
N SER A 182 19.85 -28.28 21.37
CA SER A 182 18.97 -28.95 22.31
C SER A 182 17.68 -29.42 21.68
N HIS A 183 17.11 -30.47 22.28
CA HIS A 183 15.83 -31.07 21.94
C HIS A 183 15.05 -31.31 23.24
N PHE A 184 13.86 -30.74 23.35
CA PHE A 184 13.02 -30.89 24.53
C PHE A 184 11.57 -31.14 24.13
N ALA A 185 11.02 -32.28 24.57
CA ALA A 185 9.59 -32.54 24.52
C ALA A 185 8.82 -31.50 25.36
N ASP A 186 7.67 -31.06 24.87
CA ASP A 186 6.74 -30.23 25.61
C ASP A 186 5.67 -31.05 26.35
N ASN A 187 4.89 -30.39 27.20
CA ASN A 187 3.86 -31.07 28.00
C ASN A 187 2.64 -31.56 27.18
N ASN A 188 2.54 -31.16 25.91
CA ASN A 188 1.43 -31.47 25.02
C ASN A 188 1.80 -32.55 23.99
N GLY A 189 2.97 -33.19 24.12
CA GLY A 189 3.45 -34.23 23.21
C GLY A 189 4.20 -33.71 21.98
N GLY A 190 4.34 -32.39 21.84
CA GLY A 190 5.22 -31.76 20.85
C GLY A 190 6.67 -31.68 21.32
N TYR A 191 7.50 -30.96 20.58
CA TYR A 191 8.89 -30.73 20.95
C TYR A 191 9.46 -29.41 20.40
N VAL A 192 10.55 -28.97 21.02
CA VAL A 192 11.31 -27.77 20.67
C VAL A 192 12.75 -28.15 20.37
N ASP A 193 13.21 -27.76 19.20
CA ASP A 193 14.62 -27.81 18.80
C ASP A 193 15.20 -26.40 18.83
N ASP A 194 16.31 -26.22 19.53
CA ASP A 194 17.06 -24.96 19.60
C ASP A 194 18.53 -25.20 19.22
N LYS A 195 19.07 -24.33 18.37
CA LYS A 195 20.45 -24.36 17.91
C LYS A 195 21.04 -22.96 17.91
N ILE A 196 22.15 -22.78 18.63
CA ILE A 196 22.96 -21.57 18.64
C ILE A 196 24.34 -21.90 18.05
N ASN A 197 24.75 -21.17 17.02
CA ASN A 197 26.06 -21.33 16.41
C ASN A 197 27.11 -20.43 17.07
N ARG A 198 28.39 -20.76 16.85
CA ARG A 198 29.53 -20.01 17.40
C ARG A 198 29.54 -18.53 16.99
N ASP A 199 29.00 -18.21 15.82
CA ASP A 199 28.93 -16.84 15.31
C ASP A 199 27.77 -16.02 15.91
N GLY A 200 26.95 -16.62 16.77
CA GLY A 200 25.79 -15.99 17.38
C GLY A 200 24.50 -16.11 16.58
N SER A 201 24.52 -16.77 15.41
CA SER A 201 23.28 -17.14 14.71
C SER A 201 22.51 -18.22 15.48
N GLU A 202 21.19 -18.20 15.38
CA GLU A 202 20.27 -19.01 16.19
C GLU A 202 19.16 -19.60 15.31
N THR A 203 18.67 -20.79 15.65
CA THR A 203 17.46 -21.38 15.05
C THR A 203 16.66 -22.08 16.12
N LEU A 204 15.38 -21.71 16.23
CA LEU A 204 14.40 -22.29 17.14
C LEU A 204 13.23 -22.85 16.33
N SER A 205 12.87 -24.11 16.53
CA SER A 205 11.76 -24.79 15.84
C SER A 205 10.85 -25.46 16.85
N HIS A 206 9.55 -25.23 16.74
CA HIS A 206 8.53 -25.88 17.58
C HIS A 206 7.66 -26.77 16.70
N PHE A 207 7.43 -27.98 17.19
CA PHE A 207 6.62 -28.99 16.54
C PHE A 207 5.48 -29.38 17.46
N ASP A 208 4.28 -29.58 16.90
CA ASP A 208 3.16 -30.15 17.65
C ASP A 208 3.31 -31.66 17.85
N GLN A 209 2.32 -32.26 18.52
CA GLN A 209 2.26 -33.71 18.82
C GLN A 209 2.28 -34.60 17.56
N ASP A 210 1.89 -34.07 16.41
CA ASP A 210 1.88 -34.80 15.13
C ASP A 210 3.21 -34.62 14.38
N GLY A 211 4.16 -33.88 14.95
CA GLY A 211 5.43 -33.53 14.33
C GLY A 211 5.32 -32.42 13.28
N THR A 212 4.21 -31.68 13.25
CA THR A 212 4.03 -30.56 12.32
C THR A 212 4.74 -29.32 12.85
N LEU A 213 5.54 -28.68 12.00
CA LEU A 213 6.23 -27.43 12.35
C LEU A 213 5.21 -26.28 12.52
N VAL A 214 4.98 -25.87 13.76
CA VAL A 214 4.04 -24.79 14.11
C VAL A 214 4.72 -23.43 14.20
N PHE A 215 6.00 -23.39 14.55
CA PHE A 215 6.79 -22.16 14.65
C PHE A 215 8.24 -22.41 14.29
N LYS A 216 8.86 -21.45 13.59
CA LYS A 216 10.29 -21.41 13.34
C LYS A 216 10.79 -19.98 13.46
N TYR A 217 11.92 -19.80 14.11
CA TYR A 217 12.67 -18.57 14.19
C TYR A 217 14.11 -18.85 13.78
N ALA A 218 14.71 -17.98 12.97
CA ALA A 218 16.11 -18.07 12.58
C ALA A 218 16.74 -16.68 12.62
N LYS A 219 17.78 -16.49 13.42
CA LYS A 219 18.52 -15.25 13.55
C LYS A 219 19.90 -15.40 12.94
N ASN A 220 20.31 -14.45 12.11
CA ASN A 220 21.65 -14.36 11.58
C ASN A 220 22.58 -13.60 12.53
N SER A 221 23.89 -13.77 12.36
CA SER A 221 24.90 -13.11 13.20
C SER A 221 24.95 -11.59 13.03
N ASP A 222 24.40 -11.05 11.94
CA ASP A 222 24.26 -9.61 11.71
C ASP A 222 23.05 -8.98 12.43
N GLY A 223 22.22 -9.80 13.09
CA GLY A 223 21.02 -9.37 13.80
C GLY A 223 19.72 -9.44 12.98
N SER A 224 19.80 -9.67 11.67
CA SER A 224 18.61 -9.98 10.85
C SER A 224 17.98 -11.31 11.30
N PHE A 225 16.68 -11.47 11.13
CA PHE A 225 15.99 -12.71 11.47
C PHE A 225 14.78 -13.00 10.59
N SER A 226 14.37 -14.26 10.55
CA SER A 226 13.14 -14.71 9.93
C SER A 226 12.29 -15.50 10.91
N GLN A 227 10.98 -15.41 10.75
CA GLN A 227 9.97 -16.14 11.51
C GLN A 227 8.95 -16.78 10.58
N ARG A 228 8.52 -17.99 10.92
CA ARG A 228 7.38 -18.69 10.31
C ARG A 228 6.45 -19.12 11.42
N LYS A 229 5.16 -18.81 11.32
CA LYS A 229 4.14 -19.20 12.29
C LYS A 229 2.92 -19.79 11.59
N LEU A 230 2.53 -21.00 11.99
CA LEU A 230 1.28 -21.64 11.57
C LEU A 230 0.15 -21.16 12.50
N ASN A 231 -0.95 -20.70 11.92
CA ASN A 231 -2.20 -20.50 12.62
C ASN A 231 -2.99 -21.81 12.58
N THR A 232 -3.05 -22.50 13.71
CA THR A 232 -3.71 -23.81 13.82
C THR A 232 -5.23 -23.75 13.62
N ALA A 233 -5.86 -22.57 13.78
CA ALA A 233 -7.30 -22.42 13.63
C ALA A 233 -7.77 -22.44 12.17
N ASP A 234 -7.02 -21.83 11.25
CA ASP A 234 -7.40 -21.70 9.83
C ASP A 234 -6.38 -22.34 8.86
N GLY A 235 -5.26 -22.85 9.37
CA GLY A 235 -4.16 -23.44 8.60
C GLY A 235 -3.32 -22.43 7.83
N SER A 236 -3.51 -21.12 8.03
CA SER A 236 -2.69 -20.09 7.38
C SER A 236 -1.29 -20.01 7.99
N ILE A 237 -0.31 -19.55 7.21
CA ILE A 237 1.07 -19.38 7.66
C ILE A 237 1.47 -17.92 7.49
N VAL A 238 2.10 -17.34 8.51
CA VAL A 238 2.69 -16.00 8.48
C VAL A 238 4.20 -16.13 8.46
N PHE A 239 4.84 -15.37 7.57
CA PHE A 239 6.27 -15.19 7.47
C PHE A 239 6.62 -13.74 7.82
N HIS A 240 7.66 -13.54 8.61
CA HIS A 240 8.21 -12.23 8.96
C HIS A 240 9.72 -12.28 8.79
N ASP A 241 10.26 -11.44 7.92
CA ASP A 241 11.69 -11.33 7.64
C ASP A 241 12.16 -9.91 7.97
N GLU A 242 13.02 -9.76 8.97
CA GLU A 242 13.57 -8.48 9.41
C GLU A 242 15.06 -8.41 9.13
N LYS A 243 15.49 -7.31 8.51
CA LYS A 243 16.88 -7.03 8.21
C LYS A 243 17.55 -6.35 9.40
N ALA A 244 18.88 -6.39 9.42
CA ALA A 244 19.68 -5.75 10.47
C ALA A 244 19.47 -4.22 10.57
N ASP A 245 18.97 -3.57 9.51
CA ASP A 245 18.64 -2.14 9.51
C ASP A 245 17.25 -1.81 10.08
N GLY A 246 16.50 -2.82 10.53
CA GLY A 246 15.14 -2.71 11.08
C GLY A 246 14.03 -2.68 10.03
N SER A 247 14.36 -2.72 8.72
CA SER A 247 13.33 -2.91 7.69
C SER A 247 12.84 -4.36 7.70
N TYR A 248 11.56 -4.57 7.43
CA TYR A 248 10.98 -5.91 7.43
C TYR A 248 9.95 -6.13 6.34
N THR A 249 9.77 -7.41 6.01
CA THR A 249 8.74 -7.93 5.14
C THR A 249 7.85 -8.86 5.94
N GLU A 250 6.53 -8.65 5.86
CA GLU A 250 5.54 -9.60 6.37
C GLU A 250 4.74 -10.18 5.22
N SER A 251 4.43 -11.48 5.31
CA SER A 251 3.80 -12.26 4.26
C SER A 251 2.88 -13.30 4.86
N LYS A 252 1.64 -13.40 4.36
CA LYS A 252 0.68 -14.42 4.78
C LYS A 252 0.37 -15.35 3.61
N VAL A 253 0.16 -16.64 3.88
CA VAL A 253 -0.32 -17.63 2.91
C VAL A 253 -1.43 -18.47 3.55
N ASP A 254 -2.31 -19.03 2.73
CA ASP A 254 -3.36 -19.90 3.25
C ASP A 254 -2.93 -21.37 3.37
N LYS A 255 -3.86 -22.22 3.83
CA LYS A 255 -3.65 -23.66 3.99
C LYS A 255 -3.21 -24.40 2.72
N SER A 256 -3.48 -23.85 1.54
CA SER A 256 -3.09 -24.45 0.25
C SER A 256 -1.70 -24.04 -0.21
N GLY A 257 -1.02 -23.17 0.56
CA GLY A 257 0.24 -22.55 0.15
C GLY A 257 0.03 -21.47 -0.93
N THR A 258 -1.22 -21.19 -1.31
CA THR A 258 -1.55 -20.06 -2.17
C THR A 258 -1.39 -18.79 -1.35
N TRP A 259 -0.74 -17.79 -1.95
CA TRP A 259 -0.61 -16.46 -1.37
C TRP A 259 -2.00 -15.87 -1.16
N LYS A 260 -2.49 -15.98 0.07
CA LYS A 260 -3.59 -15.15 0.52
C LYS A 260 -3.02 -13.90 1.15
N THR A 261 -3.76 -12.83 0.97
CA THR A 261 -3.83 -11.71 1.90
C THR A 261 -2.85 -10.57 1.69
N THR A 262 -1.62 -10.55 2.21
CA THR A 262 -0.90 -9.26 2.30
C THR A 262 0.62 -9.44 2.26
N HIS A 263 1.28 -8.59 1.46
CA HIS A 263 2.72 -8.39 1.47
C HIS A 263 3.00 -6.96 1.94
N THR A 264 3.61 -6.81 3.11
CA THR A 264 3.94 -5.50 3.68
C THR A 264 5.44 -5.35 3.78
N VAL A 265 5.98 -4.28 3.19
CA VAL A 265 7.38 -3.87 3.33
C VAL A 265 7.42 -2.58 4.15
N ASN A 266 8.04 -2.62 5.32
CA ASN A 266 8.29 -1.41 6.11
C ASN A 266 9.75 -1.00 5.96
N LYS A 267 9.96 0.26 5.59
CA LYS A 267 11.28 0.83 5.38
C LYS A 267 11.73 1.56 6.65
N ARG A 268 13.04 1.67 6.81
CA ARG A 268 13.67 2.37 7.94
C ARG A 268 13.25 3.84 8.07
N ASP A 269 12.89 4.48 6.96
CA ASP A 269 12.41 5.87 6.95
C ASP A 269 10.97 6.03 7.49
N GLY A 270 10.32 4.93 7.87
CA GLY A 270 8.93 4.91 8.34
C GLY A 270 7.88 4.88 7.22
N SER A 271 8.30 4.77 5.96
CA SER A 271 7.38 4.49 4.85
C SER A 271 7.09 2.99 4.74
N SER A 272 5.94 2.67 4.15
CA SER A 272 5.52 1.29 3.93
C SER A 272 4.91 1.08 2.55
N GLU A 273 4.98 -0.17 2.08
CA GLU A 273 4.29 -0.64 0.89
C GLU A 273 3.50 -1.89 1.24
N THR A 274 2.22 -1.91 0.90
CA THR A 274 1.32 -3.04 1.16
C THR A 274 0.69 -3.49 -0.15
N LYS A 275 0.76 -4.78 -0.47
CA LYS A 275 0.08 -5.40 -1.63
C LYS A 275 -0.86 -6.49 -1.16
N ASN A 276 -2.10 -6.45 -1.65
CA ASN A 276 -3.13 -7.44 -1.36
C ASN A 276 -3.55 -8.18 -2.63
N TYR A 277 -3.75 -9.48 -2.49
CA TYR A 277 -4.07 -10.40 -3.59
C TYR A 277 -5.36 -11.14 -3.30
N ASP A 278 -6.14 -11.43 -4.35
CA ASP A 278 -7.31 -12.32 -4.25
C ASP A 278 -6.88 -13.80 -4.10
N PRO A 279 -7.81 -14.74 -3.83
CA PRO A 279 -7.49 -16.17 -3.70
C PRO A 279 -6.89 -16.82 -4.96
N SER A 280 -6.96 -16.18 -6.13
CA SER A 280 -6.31 -16.65 -7.37
C SER A 280 -4.89 -16.13 -7.53
N GLY A 281 -4.44 -15.25 -6.63
CA GLY A 281 -3.14 -14.58 -6.69
C GLY A 281 -3.13 -13.31 -7.54
N LYS A 282 -4.29 -12.79 -7.98
CA LYS A 282 -4.37 -11.51 -8.71
C LYS A 282 -4.26 -10.35 -7.73
N LEU A 283 -3.46 -9.34 -8.07
CA LEU A 283 -3.34 -8.11 -7.28
C LEU A 283 -4.70 -7.37 -7.28
N VAL A 284 -5.25 -7.12 -6.10
CA VAL A 284 -6.51 -6.37 -5.92
C VAL A 284 -6.31 -4.99 -5.32
N LYS A 285 -5.21 -4.78 -4.59
CA LYS A 285 -4.91 -3.50 -3.97
C LYS A 285 -3.42 -3.35 -3.69
N GLU A 286 -2.87 -2.18 -3.96
CA GLU A 286 -1.53 -1.77 -3.53
C GLU A 286 -1.61 -0.41 -2.85
N ARG A 287 -0.86 -0.23 -1.76
CA ARG A 287 -0.80 1.02 -0.99
C ARG A 287 0.66 1.35 -0.70
N GLN A 288 1.05 2.58 -0.98
CA GLN A 288 2.35 3.15 -0.61
C GLN A 288 2.10 4.29 0.36
N GLU A 289 2.54 4.15 1.60
CA GLU A 289 2.35 5.14 2.66
C GLU A 289 3.69 5.75 3.07
N LYS A 290 3.72 7.08 3.19
CA LYS A 290 4.88 7.82 3.68
C LYS A 290 4.79 7.97 5.19
N LYS A 291 5.91 8.31 5.83
CA LYS A 291 6.01 8.56 7.27
C LYS A 291 4.99 9.59 7.81
N ASN A 292 4.58 10.56 6.99
CA ASN A 292 3.61 11.59 7.37
C ASN A 292 2.13 11.16 7.17
N HIS A 293 1.87 9.87 6.97
CA HIS A 293 0.56 9.28 6.69
C HIS A 293 -0.12 9.71 5.38
N SER A 294 0.57 10.47 4.52
CA SER A 294 0.13 10.59 3.13
C SER A 294 0.37 9.27 2.40
N PHE A 295 -0.56 8.88 1.53
CA PHE A 295 -0.47 7.61 0.83
C PHE A 295 -1.02 7.66 -0.60
N LYS A 296 -0.58 6.71 -1.41
CA LYS A 296 -1.13 6.38 -2.73
C LYS A 296 -1.64 4.96 -2.68
N GLU A 297 -2.89 4.76 -3.05
CA GLU A 297 -3.55 3.46 -3.07
C GLU A 297 -4.14 3.19 -4.46
N THR A 298 -3.75 2.08 -5.08
CA THR A 298 -4.37 1.59 -6.32
C THR A 298 -5.23 0.40 -5.97
N THR A 299 -6.51 0.41 -6.33
CA THR A 299 -7.43 -0.73 -6.20
C THR A 299 -7.81 -1.24 -7.59
N TYR A 300 -7.92 -2.55 -7.76
CA TYR A 300 -8.27 -3.22 -9.01
C TYR A 300 -9.57 -4.00 -8.85
N ASP A 301 -10.48 -3.88 -9.81
CA ASP A 301 -11.68 -4.70 -9.84
C ASP A 301 -11.46 -6.04 -10.59
N ALA A 302 -12.53 -6.84 -10.66
CA ALA A 302 -12.50 -8.13 -11.36
C ALA A 302 -12.16 -7.98 -12.85
N ASP A 303 -12.63 -6.91 -13.48
CA ASP A 303 -12.44 -6.60 -14.90
C ASP A 303 -11.06 -5.98 -15.20
N GLY A 304 -10.29 -5.66 -14.15
CA GLY A 304 -8.96 -5.04 -14.24
C GLY A 304 -9.00 -3.53 -14.41
N ASN A 305 -10.17 -2.89 -14.25
CA ASN A 305 -10.21 -1.44 -14.08
C ASN A 305 -9.54 -1.09 -12.75
N LYS A 306 -8.97 0.11 -12.68
CA LYS A 306 -8.26 0.56 -11.49
C LYS A 306 -8.72 1.95 -11.03
N THR A 307 -8.78 2.11 -9.72
CA THR A 307 -8.95 3.40 -9.05
C THR A 307 -7.65 3.74 -8.33
N VAL A 308 -7.13 4.93 -8.58
CA VAL A 308 -5.96 5.48 -7.86
C VAL A 308 -6.48 6.54 -6.89
N HIS A 309 -6.25 6.33 -5.60
CA HIS A 309 -6.59 7.22 -4.50
C HIS A 309 -5.29 7.77 -3.89
N GLU A 310 -5.11 9.09 -3.90
CA GLU A 310 -3.95 9.77 -3.31
C GLU A 310 -4.43 10.69 -2.19
N GLN A 311 -4.02 10.42 -0.95
CA GLN A 311 -4.36 11.21 0.23
C GLN A 311 -3.13 11.92 0.78
N ASP A 312 -3.29 13.18 1.14
CA ASP A 312 -2.26 13.97 1.81
C ASP A 312 -2.23 13.74 3.33
N ALA A 313 -1.33 14.43 4.03
CA ALA A 313 -1.19 14.33 5.48
C ALA A 313 -2.31 15.01 6.28
N LYS A 314 -3.16 15.83 5.62
CA LYS A 314 -4.30 16.53 6.23
C LYS A 314 -5.61 15.77 6.07
N GLY A 315 -5.62 14.74 5.22
CA GLY A 315 -6.81 13.96 4.89
C GLY A 315 -7.52 14.43 3.62
N ASP A 316 -7.01 15.45 2.93
CA ASP A 316 -7.49 15.82 1.59
C ASP A 316 -7.03 14.73 0.62
N TYR A 317 -7.87 14.39 -0.37
CA TYR A 317 -7.53 13.33 -1.32
C TYR A 317 -8.00 13.58 -2.73
N ALA A 318 -7.44 12.83 -3.67
CA ALA A 318 -7.89 12.79 -5.06
C ALA A 318 -8.05 11.35 -5.54
N GLU A 319 -9.04 11.13 -6.40
CA GLU A 319 -9.33 9.85 -7.03
C GLU A 319 -9.31 9.97 -8.56
N GLN A 320 -8.71 8.97 -9.20
CA GLN A 320 -8.65 8.81 -10.65
C GLN A 320 -9.10 7.41 -11.04
N PHE A 321 -9.89 7.33 -12.11
CA PHE A 321 -10.52 6.09 -12.57
C PHE A 321 -10.00 5.73 -13.95
N PHE A 322 -9.51 4.49 -14.09
CA PHE A 322 -8.96 3.98 -15.34
C PHE A 322 -9.59 2.64 -15.69
N ASN A 323 -9.78 2.39 -16.99
CA ASN A 323 -10.16 1.07 -17.47
C ASN A 323 -8.97 0.10 -17.49
N SER A 324 -9.24 -1.16 -17.83
CA SER A 324 -8.22 -2.23 -17.95
C SER A 324 -7.14 -1.98 -19.01
N LYS A 325 -7.35 -1.05 -19.94
CA LYS A 325 -6.34 -0.61 -20.93
C LYS A 325 -5.45 0.52 -20.40
N GLY A 326 -5.73 1.03 -19.19
CA GLY A 326 -5.02 2.14 -18.59
C GLY A 326 -5.49 3.52 -19.06
N GLU A 327 -6.63 3.61 -19.75
CA GLU A 327 -7.22 4.88 -20.20
C GLU A 327 -8.03 5.49 -19.05
N ARG A 328 -7.90 6.81 -18.82
CA ARG A 328 -8.72 7.52 -17.83
C ARG A 328 -10.15 7.64 -18.35
N ILE A 329 -11.14 7.26 -17.53
CA ILE A 329 -12.56 7.15 -17.93
C ILE A 329 -13.50 8.12 -17.18
N SER A 330 -12.96 8.92 -16.26
CA SER A 330 -13.69 9.90 -15.47
C SER A 330 -12.79 11.12 -15.19
N PRO A 331 -13.34 12.32 -14.90
CA PRO A 331 -12.55 13.40 -14.34
C PRO A 331 -11.84 12.95 -13.05
N THR A 332 -10.79 13.70 -12.68
CA THR A 332 -10.20 13.54 -11.34
C THR A 332 -11.18 14.10 -10.32
N ILE A 333 -11.45 13.36 -9.24
CA ILE A 333 -12.30 13.83 -8.14
C ILE A 333 -11.39 14.21 -7.00
N ALA A 334 -11.35 15.50 -6.63
CA ALA A 334 -10.61 15.98 -5.46
C ALA A 334 -11.58 16.23 -4.31
N VAL A 335 -11.20 15.89 -3.07
CA VAL A 335 -12.05 16.07 -1.89
C VAL A 335 -11.31 16.87 -0.83
N VAL A 336 -11.95 17.93 -0.37
CA VAL A 336 -11.38 18.90 0.58
C VAL A 336 -12.40 19.23 1.68
N LYS A 337 -12.25 18.61 2.86
CA LYS A 337 -13.08 18.87 4.05
C LYS A 337 -14.61 18.71 3.87
N ALA A 338 -15.05 17.90 2.92
CA ALA A 338 -16.47 17.57 2.72
C ALA A 338 -16.89 16.33 3.53
N SER A 339 -18.18 16.22 3.89
CA SER A 339 -18.72 15.02 4.54
C SER A 339 -18.73 13.80 3.61
N PRO A 340 -18.55 12.57 4.14
CA PRO A 340 -18.59 11.35 3.32
C PRO A 340 -19.89 11.17 2.53
N GLU A 341 -21.02 11.53 3.11
CA GLU A 341 -22.34 11.42 2.48
C GLU A 341 -22.44 12.34 1.26
N PHE A 342 -22.03 13.60 1.41
CA PHE A 342 -22.01 14.58 0.31
C PHE A 342 -21.05 14.15 -0.80
N VAL A 343 -19.86 13.66 -0.43
CA VAL A 343 -18.88 13.14 -1.39
C VAL A 343 -19.46 11.99 -2.20
N GLN A 344 -20.17 11.06 -1.55
CA GLN A 344 -20.78 9.93 -2.26
C GLN A 344 -21.88 10.41 -3.22
N GLN A 345 -22.72 11.36 -2.82
CA GLN A 345 -23.76 11.93 -3.69
C GLN A 345 -23.17 12.56 -4.96
N VAL A 346 -22.09 13.36 -4.83
CA VAL A 346 -21.42 13.95 -6.00
C VAL A 346 -20.75 12.87 -6.86
N LYS A 347 -20.12 11.85 -6.27
CA LYS A 347 -19.53 10.73 -7.01
C LYS A 347 -20.58 9.94 -7.80
N ASP A 348 -21.72 9.65 -7.17
CA ASP A 348 -22.84 8.96 -7.82
C ASP A 348 -23.35 9.78 -9.00
N GLU A 349 -23.44 11.10 -8.84
CA GLU A 349 -23.89 11.98 -9.90
C GLU A 349 -22.92 12.04 -11.08
N ILE A 350 -21.61 12.14 -10.80
CA ILE A 350 -20.58 12.04 -11.83
C ILE A 350 -20.70 10.71 -12.57
N ALA A 351 -20.91 9.59 -11.85
CA ALA A 351 -21.06 8.27 -12.45
C ALA A 351 -22.31 8.14 -13.35
N ARG A 352 -23.38 8.91 -13.08
CA ARG A 352 -24.59 8.98 -13.91
C ARG A 352 -24.44 9.83 -15.17
N LEU A 353 -23.36 10.61 -15.32
CA LEU A 353 -23.11 11.35 -16.55
C LEU A 353 -22.90 10.38 -17.74
N PRO A 354 -23.33 10.74 -18.96
CA PRO A 354 -23.07 9.94 -20.15
C PRO A 354 -21.58 9.57 -20.29
N GLU A 355 -21.28 8.35 -20.72
CA GLU A 355 -19.89 7.86 -20.82
C GLU A 355 -19.02 8.78 -21.71
N SER A 356 -19.58 9.29 -22.81
CA SER A 356 -18.88 10.25 -23.69
C SER A 356 -18.49 11.54 -22.98
N VAL A 357 -19.36 12.05 -22.10
CA VAL A 357 -19.08 13.23 -21.28
C VAL A 357 -17.96 12.93 -20.30
N ARG A 358 -18.04 11.83 -19.54
CA ARG A 358 -16.97 11.44 -18.61
C ARG A 358 -15.63 11.25 -19.29
N LYS A 359 -15.61 10.63 -20.48
CA LYS A 359 -14.41 10.51 -21.32
C LYS A 359 -13.90 11.84 -21.84
N LEU A 360 -14.77 12.77 -22.22
CA LEU A 360 -14.37 14.12 -22.64
C LEU A 360 -13.66 14.86 -21.49
N LEU A 361 -14.26 14.86 -20.30
CA LEU A 361 -13.66 15.43 -19.09
C LEU A 361 -12.31 14.74 -18.78
N ALA A 362 -12.31 13.40 -18.81
CA ALA A 362 -11.11 12.61 -18.61
C ALA A 362 -10.04 12.82 -19.68
N LYS A 363 -10.36 13.20 -20.91
CA LYS A 363 -9.36 13.49 -21.95
C LYS A 363 -8.70 14.86 -21.74
N ASN A 364 -9.39 15.78 -21.08
CA ASN A 364 -8.95 17.15 -20.87
C ASN A 364 -8.32 17.41 -19.49
N ASP A 365 -7.96 16.37 -18.74
CA ASP A 365 -7.39 16.47 -17.38
C ASP A 365 -8.28 17.17 -16.36
N SER A 366 -9.58 17.25 -16.62
CA SER A 366 -10.57 17.93 -15.79
C SER A 366 -10.60 17.45 -14.34
N VAL A 367 -10.86 18.38 -13.43
CA VAL A 367 -10.99 18.13 -12.00
C VAL A 367 -12.36 18.59 -11.50
N ILE A 368 -13.00 17.76 -10.71
CA ILE A 368 -14.17 18.14 -9.90
C ILE A 368 -13.73 18.10 -8.43
N ALA A 369 -13.64 19.27 -7.80
CA ALA A 369 -13.33 19.42 -6.40
C ALA A 369 -14.60 19.46 -5.56
N ILE A 370 -14.74 18.49 -4.66
CA ILE A 370 -15.83 18.39 -3.69
C ILE A 370 -15.32 19.00 -2.38
N ALA A 371 -15.99 20.03 -1.90
CA ALA A 371 -15.49 20.81 -0.78
C ALA A 371 -16.55 21.08 0.29
N GLY A 372 -16.12 21.34 1.52
CA GLY A 372 -17.02 21.85 2.56
C GLY A 372 -17.61 23.21 2.17
N LYS A 373 -16.76 24.12 1.67
CA LYS A 373 -17.09 25.43 1.09
C LYS A 373 -16.23 25.73 -0.13
N MET A 374 -16.62 26.71 -0.94
CA MET A 374 -15.77 27.23 -2.03
C MET A 374 -14.39 27.67 -1.54
N SER A 375 -14.36 28.39 -0.42
CA SER A 375 -13.13 28.91 0.18
C SER A 375 -12.18 27.85 0.76
N ASP A 376 -12.62 26.59 0.90
CA ASP A 376 -11.73 25.50 1.27
C ASP A 376 -10.79 25.10 0.12
N VAL A 377 -11.23 25.34 -1.12
CA VAL A 377 -10.45 25.07 -2.34
C VAL A 377 -9.69 26.33 -2.76
N ASP A 378 -10.38 27.46 -2.88
CA ASP A 378 -9.81 28.76 -3.24
C ASP A 378 -10.17 29.83 -2.19
N PRO A 379 -9.24 30.17 -1.26
CA PRO A 379 -9.49 31.14 -0.20
C PRO A 379 -9.95 32.53 -0.66
N ALA A 380 -9.74 32.90 -1.94
CA ALA A 380 -10.24 34.16 -2.49
C ALA A 380 -11.78 34.21 -2.53
N GLN A 381 -12.44 33.06 -2.72
CA GLN A 381 -13.90 32.94 -2.79
C GLN A 381 -14.62 33.40 -1.53
N ALA A 382 -13.95 33.42 -0.37
CA ALA A 382 -14.50 33.97 0.87
C ALA A 382 -14.71 35.51 0.84
N LYS A 383 -14.11 36.20 -0.13
CA LYS A 383 -14.10 37.67 -0.22
C LYS A 383 -14.54 38.19 -1.57
N GLU A 384 -14.34 37.41 -2.62
CA GLU A 384 -14.77 37.76 -3.95
C GLU A 384 -16.29 37.65 -4.06
N ARG A 385 -16.91 38.70 -4.58
CA ARG A 385 -18.34 38.71 -4.90
C ARG A 385 -18.50 38.32 -6.37
N PRO A 386 -19.08 37.15 -6.67
CA PRO A 386 -19.35 36.75 -8.04
C PRO A 386 -20.28 37.73 -8.76
N ARG A 387 -20.30 37.66 -10.09
CA ARG A 387 -21.22 38.48 -10.89
C ARG A 387 -22.66 38.05 -10.59
N GLY A 388 -23.57 39.02 -10.49
CA GLY A 388 -25.00 38.78 -10.23
C GLY A 388 -25.36 38.68 -8.75
N TYR A 389 -24.38 38.58 -7.86
CA TYR A 389 -24.59 38.42 -6.42
C TYR A 389 -24.90 39.77 -5.75
N GLU A 390 -25.76 39.74 -4.73
CA GLU A 390 -26.14 40.90 -3.93
C GLU A 390 -24.96 41.43 -3.09
N LYS A 391 -25.11 42.63 -2.53
CA LYS A 391 -24.06 43.23 -1.70
C LYS A 391 -23.88 42.41 -0.42
N GLY A 392 -22.67 41.86 -0.24
CA GLY A 392 -22.29 41.08 0.94
C GLY A 392 -22.24 39.57 0.66
N GLU A 393 -22.80 39.13 -0.46
CA GLU A 393 -22.61 37.79 -0.99
C GLU A 393 -21.21 37.62 -1.61
N THR A 394 -20.73 36.38 -1.56
CA THR A 394 -19.38 35.92 -1.86
C THR A 394 -19.44 34.56 -2.55
N GLY A 395 -18.31 34.02 -3.01
CA GLY A 395 -18.26 32.66 -3.56
C GLY A 395 -18.74 31.59 -2.57
N ASP A 396 -18.58 31.80 -1.26
CA ASP A 396 -19.11 30.92 -0.21
C ASP A 396 -20.65 30.90 -0.11
N ASP A 397 -21.36 31.72 -0.88
CA ASP A 397 -22.81 31.66 -1.04
C ASP A 397 -23.24 30.77 -2.21
N SER A 398 -22.29 30.31 -3.04
CA SER A 398 -22.56 29.42 -4.17
C SER A 398 -22.44 27.94 -3.81
N GLY A 399 -23.32 27.10 -4.36
CA GLY A 399 -23.18 25.65 -4.33
C GLY A 399 -22.18 25.11 -5.37
N GLY A 400 -21.94 25.86 -6.46
CA GLY A 400 -21.11 25.47 -7.60
C GLY A 400 -20.25 26.61 -8.15
N SER A 401 -19.08 26.31 -8.71
CA SER A 401 -18.31 27.25 -9.53
C SER A 401 -17.41 26.50 -10.49
N GLU A 402 -17.37 26.95 -11.73
CA GLU A 402 -16.34 26.57 -12.70
C GLU A 402 -15.21 27.60 -12.70
N GLN A 403 -13.98 27.12 -12.88
CA GLN A 403 -12.78 27.93 -13.05
C GLN A 403 -11.82 27.30 -14.09
N GLN A 404 -11.33 28.13 -15.01
CA GLN A 404 -10.17 27.80 -15.83
C GLN A 404 -8.88 28.12 -15.08
N LEU A 405 -8.04 27.11 -14.87
CA LEU A 405 -6.73 27.24 -14.26
C LEU A 405 -5.61 26.98 -15.28
N ILE A 406 -4.45 27.60 -15.07
CA ILE A 406 -3.24 27.27 -15.84
C ILE A 406 -2.38 26.32 -15.00
N GLY A 407 -2.27 25.08 -15.46
CA GLY A 407 -1.38 24.09 -14.89
C GLY A 407 0.09 24.53 -14.98
N LYS A 408 0.95 23.92 -14.16
CA LYS A 408 2.40 24.24 -14.14
C LYS A 408 3.11 24.04 -15.48
N ASN A 409 2.56 23.21 -16.36
CA ASN A 409 3.04 22.97 -17.72
C ASN A 409 2.48 23.97 -18.75
N GLY A 410 1.75 25.00 -18.30
CA GLY A 410 1.05 25.96 -19.16
C GLY A 410 -0.23 25.42 -19.79
N LYS A 411 -0.64 24.17 -19.50
CA LYS A 411 -1.89 23.61 -20.02
C LYS A 411 -3.07 24.16 -19.24
N LYS A 412 -4.14 24.53 -19.93
CA LYS A 412 -5.42 24.84 -19.31
C LYS A 412 -6.00 23.61 -18.60
N LEU A 413 -6.51 23.82 -17.41
CA LEU A 413 -7.18 22.85 -16.57
C LEU A 413 -8.58 23.40 -16.27
N GLU A 414 -9.60 22.62 -16.59
CA GLU A 414 -10.98 22.94 -16.20
C GLU A 414 -11.23 22.39 -14.79
N LEU A 415 -11.63 23.25 -13.86
CA LEU A 415 -11.96 22.91 -12.47
C LEU A 415 -13.42 23.26 -12.19
N ALA A 416 -14.22 22.29 -11.80
CA ALA A 416 -15.50 22.55 -11.13
C ALA A 416 -15.34 22.36 -9.62
N ILE A 417 -15.85 23.29 -8.82
CA ILE A 417 -15.92 23.20 -7.38
C ILE A 417 -17.38 22.99 -6.99
N ILE A 418 -17.65 21.98 -6.18
CA ILE A 418 -18.98 21.61 -5.68
C ILE A 418 -18.93 21.69 -4.16
N ALA A 419 -19.64 22.66 -3.58
CA ALA A 419 -19.61 22.96 -2.15
C ALA A 419 -20.78 22.29 -1.40
N GLU A 420 -20.48 21.64 -0.28
CA GLU A 420 -21.46 21.03 0.62
C GLU A 420 -22.34 22.09 1.29
N LYS A 421 -21.72 23.20 1.69
CA LYS A 421 -22.37 24.28 2.44
C LYS A 421 -22.17 25.62 1.77
N THR A 422 -23.25 26.35 1.68
CA THR A 422 -23.26 27.79 1.46
C THR A 422 -23.37 28.51 2.81
N ARG A 423 -23.27 29.85 2.84
CA ARG A 423 -23.59 30.61 4.06
C ARG A 423 -25.06 30.51 4.48
N SER A 424 -25.94 30.10 3.56
CA SER A 424 -27.38 29.93 3.79
C SER A 424 -27.77 28.54 4.29
N GLY A 425 -26.90 27.53 4.16
CA GLY A 425 -27.19 26.17 4.59
C GLY A 425 -26.44 25.10 3.80
N LEU A 426 -26.99 23.89 3.78
CA LEU A 426 -26.52 22.83 2.89
C LEU A 426 -26.93 23.15 1.45
N THR A 427 -26.17 22.67 0.48
CA THR A 427 -26.55 22.73 -0.94
C THR A 427 -27.69 21.74 -1.20
N ASP A 428 -28.86 22.24 -1.55
CA ASP A 428 -30.09 21.43 -1.68
C ASP A 428 -30.17 20.67 -3.03
N ASP A 429 -29.60 21.23 -4.11
CA ASP A 429 -29.66 20.68 -5.48
C ASP A 429 -28.26 20.23 -5.95
N ILE A 430 -27.73 19.19 -5.32
CA ILE A 430 -26.40 18.65 -5.62
C ILE A 430 -26.33 18.16 -7.07
N GLU A 431 -27.37 17.45 -7.52
CA GLU A 431 -27.42 16.84 -8.84
C GLU A 431 -27.43 17.92 -9.93
N GLY A 432 -28.29 18.93 -9.80
CA GLY A 432 -28.34 20.07 -10.69
C GLY A 432 -27.05 20.87 -10.71
N THR A 433 -26.46 21.13 -9.54
CA THR A 433 -25.19 21.86 -9.39
C THR A 433 -24.05 21.15 -10.13
N VAL A 434 -23.85 19.85 -9.88
CA VAL A 434 -22.78 19.08 -10.55
C VAL A 434 -22.90 19.15 -12.06
N ARG A 435 -24.11 18.93 -12.60
CA ARG A 435 -24.31 18.93 -14.06
C ARG A 435 -24.19 20.32 -14.67
N HIS A 436 -24.62 21.36 -13.95
CA HIS A 436 -24.49 22.74 -14.40
C HIS A 436 -23.00 23.12 -14.52
N GLU A 437 -22.20 22.89 -13.49
CA GLU A 437 -20.76 23.18 -13.55
C GLU A 437 -20.04 22.33 -14.61
N VAL A 438 -20.40 21.05 -14.75
CA VAL A 438 -19.90 20.21 -15.85
C VAL A 438 -20.31 20.77 -17.22
N GLY A 439 -21.47 21.42 -17.32
CA GLY A 439 -21.92 22.12 -18.52
C GLY A 439 -20.97 23.25 -18.93
N HIS A 440 -20.55 24.09 -17.99
CA HIS A 440 -19.52 25.13 -18.25
C HIS A 440 -18.21 24.52 -18.72
N MET A 441 -17.73 23.46 -18.05
CA MET A 441 -16.51 22.75 -18.45
C MET A 441 -16.60 22.20 -19.88
N ILE A 442 -17.73 21.59 -20.25
CA ILE A 442 -17.95 21.07 -21.61
C ILE A 442 -17.95 22.20 -22.62
N ASP A 443 -18.56 23.35 -22.32
CA ASP A 443 -18.58 24.50 -23.22
C ASP A 443 -17.16 24.93 -23.60
N HIS A 444 -16.30 25.10 -22.59
CA HIS A 444 -14.89 25.44 -22.75
C HIS A 444 -14.13 24.38 -23.56
N MET A 445 -14.33 23.09 -23.27
CA MET A 445 -13.70 21.99 -24.01
C MET A 445 -14.17 21.89 -25.46
N LEU A 446 -15.35 22.41 -25.77
CA LEU A 446 -15.88 22.54 -27.12
C LEU A 446 -15.54 23.87 -27.78
N ASN A 447 -14.52 24.57 -27.25
CA ASN A 447 -14.01 25.85 -27.73
C ASN A 447 -15.09 26.94 -27.66
N ASP A 448 -15.67 27.09 -26.48
CA ASP A 448 -16.73 28.04 -26.13
C ASP A 448 -17.91 27.93 -27.11
N TYR A 449 -18.50 26.74 -27.21
CA TYR A 449 -19.53 26.43 -28.20
C TYR A 449 -20.76 27.33 -28.08
N SER A 450 -21.10 27.78 -26.86
CA SER A 450 -22.13 28.78 -26.58
C SER A 450 -21.90 30.11 -27.31
N HIS A 451 -20.66 30.39 -27.71
CA HIS A 451 -20.27 31.56 -28.50
C HIS A 451 -20.34 31.36 -30.01
N SER A 452 -20.54 30.13 -30.47
CA SER A 452 -20.66 29.83 -31.89
C SER A 452 -21.89 30.51 -32.51
N ALA A 453 -21.80 30.82 -33.82
CA ALA A 453 -22.92 31.40 -34.56
C ALA A 453 -24.15 30.48 -34.58
N VAL A 454 -23.92 29.16 -34.62
CA VAL A 454 -25.00 28.15 -34.64
C VAL A 454 -25.72 28.13 -33.29
N PHE A 455 -24.98 28.11 -32.18
CA PHE A 455 -25.60 28.19 -30.84
C PHE A 455 -26.37 29.48 -30.65
N LYS A 456 -25.77 30.63 -31.02
CA LYS A 456 -26.43 31.93 -30.94
C LYS A 456 -27.76 31.96 -31.70
N ALA A 457 -27.77 31.42 -32.92
CA ALA A 457 -28.98 31.38 -33.74
C ALA A 457 -30.08 30.53 -33.10
N ALA A 458 -29.74 29.39 -32.51
CA ALA A 458 -30.70 28.54 -31.80
C ALA A 458 -31.20 29.19 -30.50
N PHE A 459 -30.30 29.81 -29.72
CA PHE A 459 -30.63 30.58 -28.52
C PHE A 459 -31.62 31.71 -28.84
N ASP A 460 -31.32 32.54 -29.86
CA ASP A 460 -32.19 33.65 -30.26
C ASP A 460 -33.59 33.15 -30.71
N GLN A 461 -33.68 31.98 -31.35
CA GLN A 461 -34.95 31.38 -31.76
C GLN A 461 -35.81 30.93 -30.57
N ASP A 462 -35.19 30.35 -29.54
CA ASP A 462 -35.90 29.93 -28.33
C ASP A 462 -36.34 31.17 -27.54
N VAL A 463 -35.45 32.14 -27.33
CA VAL A 463 -35.75 33.40 -26.62
C VAL A 463 -36.82 34.24 -27.33
N ALA A 464 -36.88 34.23 -28.66
CA ALA A 464 -37.92 34.93 -29.41
C ALA A 464 -39.34 34.41 -29.12
N LYS A 465 -39.46 33.12 -28.74
CA LYS A 465 -40.74 32.45 -28.46
C LYS A 465 -41.17 32.53 -26.99
N MET A 466 -40.25 32.87 -26.08
CA MET A 466 -40.55 32.99 -24.65
C MET A 466 -41.55 34.12 -24.38
N SER A 467 -42.49 33.87 -23.47
CA SER A 467 -43.39 34.90 -22.95
C SER A 467 -42.61 35.93 -22.12
N LYS A 468 -43.26 37.04 -21.79
CA LYS A 468 -42.63 38.06 -20.93
C LYS A 468 -42.32 37.50 -19.54
N GLU A 469 -43.23 36.68 -19.01
CA GLU A 469 -43.13 36.03 -17.71
C GLU A 469 -41.94 35.05 -17.70
N THR A 470 -41.82 34.21 -18.72
CA THR A 470 -40.66 33.31 -18.89
C THR A 470 -39.35 34.09 -19.01
N LYS A 471 -39.33 35.21 -19.74
CA LYS A 471 -38.12 36.04 -19.86
C LYS A 471 -37.68 36.64 -18.53
N GLU A 472 -38.63 36.97 -17.65
CA GLU A 472 -38.30 37.47 -16.32
C GLU A 472 -37.84 36.33 -15.39
N SER A 473 -38.47 35.14 -15.46
CA SER A 473 -38.03 33.99 -14.65
C SER A 473 -36.65 33.48 -15.05
N GLU A 474 -36.31 33.54 -16.35
CA GLU A 474 -35.01 33.11 -16.89
C GLU A 474 -34.03 34.28 -17.08
N LYS A 475 -34.27 35.44 -16.47
CA LYS A 475 -33.48 36.66 -16.67
C LYS A 475 -31.98 36.45 -16.46
N TYR A 476 -31.61 35.54 -15.57
CA TYR A 476 -30.22 35.14 -15.35
C TYR A 476 -29.58 34.56 -16.61
N PHE A 477 -30.23 33.59 -17.26
CA PHE A 477 -29.80 32.98 -18.53
C PHE A 477 -29.93 33.93 -19.73
N LEU A 478 -30.71 35.01 -19.60
CA LEU A 478 -30.91 36.01 -20.65
C LEU A 478 -30.07 37.28 -20.45
N GLN A 479 -29.15 37.29 -19.48
CA GLN A 479 -28.39 38.49 -19.16
C GLN A 479 -27.51 38.94 -20.33
N LYS A 480 -27.59 40.24 -20.64
CA LYS A 480 -26.69 40.91 -21.58
C LYS A 480 -25.41 41.27 -20.84
N GLY A 481 -24.59 40.26 -20.58
CA GLY A 481 -23.25 40.43 -20.01
C GLY A 481 -22.31 41.32 -20.82
N ASN A 482 -21.03 41.39 -20.45
CA ASN A 482 -20.01 42.04 -21.27
C ASN A 482 -19.99 41.37 -22.66
N HIS A 483 -20.61 42.02 -23.65
CA HIS A 483 -20.86 41.53 -25.02
C HIS A 483 -21.94 40.44 -25.21
N GLY A 484 -22.86 40.23 -24.25
CA GLY A 484 -23.95 39.25 -24.40
C GLY A 484 -23.48 37.79 -24.50
N LYS A 485 -22.35 37.49 -23.85
CA LYS A 485 -21.70 36.17 -23.78
C LYS A 485 -22.18 35.39 -22.56
N ASP A 486 -22.19 36.06 -21.43
CA ASP A 486 -22.53 35.53 -20.11
C ASP A 486 -23.86 34.75 -20.05
N GLY A 487 -24.97 35.27 -20.59
CA GLY A 487 -26.25 34.53 -20.55
C GLY A 487 -26.25 33.25 -21.40
N ARG A 488 -25.47 33.21 -22.48
CA ARG A 488 -25.42 32.03 -23.38
C ARG A 488 -24.61 30.89 -22.78
N GLU A 489 -23.55 31.19 -22.05
CA GLU A 489 -22.76 30.21 -21.28
C GLU A 489 -23.65 29.56 -20.21
N GLU A 490 -24.36 30.37 -19.43
CA GLU A 490 -25.31 29.89 -18.41
C GLU A 490 -26.44 29.05 -19.03
N ALA A 491 -27.01 29.49 -20.16
CA ALA A 491 -28.03 28.72 -20.87
C ALA A 491 -27.46 27.42 -21.45
N PHE A 492 -26.22 27.41 -21.90
CA PHE A 492 -25.55 26.18 -22.34
C PHE A 492 -25.42 25.20 -21.17
N ALA A 493 -24.88 25.66 -20.04
CA ALA A 493 -24.68 24.84 -18.84
C ALA A 493 -26.01 24.27 -18.31
N GLU A 494 -27.04 25.10 -18.22
CA GLU A 494 -28.35 24.68 -17.74
C GLU A 494 -29.06 23.71 -18.70
N VAL A 495 -28.92 23.90 -20.01
CA VAL A 495 -29.44 22.94 -20.99
C VAL A 495 -28.61 21.64 -20.95
N VAL A 496 -27.30 21.69 -20.75
CA VAL A 496 -26.48 20.47 -20.52
C VAL A 496 -26.96 19.72 -19.27
N ARG A 497 -27.24 20.43 -18.17
CA ARG A 497 -27.88 19.85 -16.98
C ARG A 497 -29.15 19.10 -17.38
N ALA A 498 -30.07 19.79 -18.05
CA ALA A 498 -31.38 19.22 -18.35
C ALA A 498 -31.35 18.07 -19.37
N VAL A 499 -30.44 18.09 -20.37
CA VAL A 499 -30.34 17.01 -21.36
C VAL A 499 -29.62 15.77 -20.85
N THR A 500 -28.74 15.93 -19.85
CA THR A 500 -28.01 14.80 -19.26
C THR A 500 -28.72 14.23 -18.04
N GLY A 501 -29.55 15.01 -17.36
CA GLY A 501 -30.29 14.64 -16.14
C GLY A 501 -31.62 13.93 -16.41
N ASP A 502 -32.40 13.76 -15.35
CA ASP A 502 -33.75 13.19 -15.43
C ASP A 502 -34.70 14.22 -16.09
N PRO A 503 -35.25 13.94 -17.28
CA PRO A 503 -36.16 14.87 -17.95
C PRO A 503 -37.52 15.00 -17.25
N THR A 504 -37.82 14.16 -16.24
CA THR A 504 -39.04 14.25 -15.43
C THR A 504 -38.91 15.18 -14.23
N GLU A 505 -37.69 15.55 -13.85
CA GLU A 505 -37.44 16.59 -12.86
C GLU A 505 -38.05 17.91 -13.35
N ALA A 506 -38.86 18.58 -12.51
CA ALA A 506 -39.63 19.75 -12.92
C ALA A 506 -38.76 20.87 -13.52
N ARG A 507 -37.57 21.11 -12.96
CA ARG A 507 -36.62 22.10 -13.48
C ARG A 507 -36.10 21.71 -14.86
N ASN A 508 -35.61 20.48 -15.03
CA ASN A 508 -35.11 20.00 -16.33
C ASN A 508 -36.22 20.01 -17.39
N ALA A 509 -37.42 19.56 -17.05
CA ALA A 509 -38.57 19.58 -17.95
C ALA A 509 -38.90 21.00 -18.44
N GLU A 510 -38.88 21.97 -17.54
CA GLU A 510 -39.15 23.37 -17.88
C GLU A 510 -38.03 23.98 -18.74
N VAL A 511 -36.75 23.73 -18.41
CA VAL A 511 -35.60 24.17 -19.24
C VAL A 511 -35.70 23.58 -20.66
N LEU A 512 -35.98 22.30 -20.80
CA LEU A 512 -36.12 21.65 -22.11
C LEU A 512 -37.31 22.18 -22.92
N LYS A 513 -38.37 22.62 -22.25
CA LYS A 513 -39.54 23.25 -22.86
C LYS A 513 -39.26 24.70 -23.29
N GLN A 514 -38.46 25.43 -22.52
CA GLN A 514 -38.07 26.80 -22.80
C GLN A 514 -36.99 26.92 -23.89
N PHE A 515 -36.07 25.95 -23.93
CA PHE A 515 -34.93 25.91 -24.87
C PHE A 515 -34.91 24.66 -25.76
N PRO A 516 -35.99 24.34 -26.50
CA PRO A 516 -36.07 23.11 -27.27
C PRO A 516 -35.06 23.05 -28.43
N LYS A 517 -34.71 24.19 -29.05
CA LYS A 517 -33.73 24.22 -30.15
C LYS A 517 -32.31 24.07 -29.63
N LEU A 518 -31.99 24.67 -28.50
CA LEU A 518 -30.69 24.43 -27.84
C LEU A 518 -30.56 22.99 -27.36
N ALA A 519 -31.62 22.41 -26.78
CA ALA A 519 -31.60 21.02 -26.34
C ALA A 519 -31.34 20.06 -27.51
N GLU A 520 -31.98 20.27 -28.67
CA GLU A 520 -31.73 19.52 -29.90
C GLU A 520 -30.25 19.65 -30.34
N LEU A 521 -29.73 20.88 -30.35
CA LEU A 521 -28.36 21.18 -30.77
C LEU A 521 -27.31 20.56 -29.83
N ILE A 522 -27.49 20.70 -28.51
CA ILE A 522 -26.57 20.16 -27.50
C ILE A 522 -26.62 18.63 -27.50
N LYS A 523 -27.80 18.01 -27.57
CA LYS A 523 -27.91 16.53 -27.68
C LYS A 523 -27.14 16.01 -28.89
N LYS A 524 -27.29 16.66 -30.04
CA LYS A 524 -26.53 16.33 -31.24
C LYS A 524 -25.03 16.45 -30.99
N ARG A 525 -24.58 17.58 -30.42
CA ARG A 525 -23.17 17.86 -30.17
C ARG A 525 -22.54 16.87 -29.19
N LEU A 526 -23.24 16.49 -28.12
CA LEU A 526 -22.78 15.48 -27.17
C LEU A 526 -22.76 14.07 -27.80
N GLY A 527 -23.66 13.78 -28.74
CA GLY A 527 -23.67 12.53 -29.50
C GLY A 527 -22.45 12.37 -30.41
N GLU A 528 -21.88 13.47 -30.91
CA GLU A 528 -20.66 13.51 -31.73
C GLU A 528 -19.37 13.22 -30.93
N LEU A 529 -19.43 13.11 -29.60
CA LEU A 529 -18.28 12.82 -28.74
C LEU A 529 -17.93 11.32 -28.65
N ASN A 530 -18.81 10.44 -29.16
CA ASN A 530 -18.68 8.97 -29.06
C ASN A 530 -17.69 8.37 -30.06
#